data_AF-S4MYN5-F1
#
_entry.id   AF-S4MYN5-F1
#
_cell.length_a   1.000
_cell.length_b   1.000
_cell.length_c   1.000
_cell.angle_alpha   90.00
_cell.angle_beta   90.00
_cell.angle_gamma   90.00
#
_symmetry.space_group_name_H-M   'P 1'
#
loop_
_entity.id
_entity.type
_entity.pdbx_description
1 polymer ?
#
loop_
_entity_poly.entity_id
_entity_poly.type
_entity_poly.pdbx_seq_one_letter_code
_entity_poly.pdbx_strand_id
1 'polypeptide(L)'
;MIFCENQEEIDYYWTKLTENGGEPGPCGWLKDRYGVSWQVIPDRLDDMITDPDPAKAARVTQAFMAMGKFDIAALDKAYAGE
;
A
#
# COMPACT_ATOMS: atom_id res chain seq x y z
N MET A 1 -4.16 5.96 -9.42
CA MET A 1 -3.13 5.42 -8.50
C MET A 1 -2.19 6.56 -8.16
N ILE A 2 -1.74 6.59 -6.91
CA ILE A 2 -0.75 7.54 -6.39
C ILE A 2 0.42 6.69 -5.92
N PHE A 3 1.55 6.92 -6.55
CA PHE A 3 2.84 6.28 -6.29
C PHE A 3 3.56 7.11 -5.21
N CYS A 4 4.06 6.45 -4.18
CA CYS A 4 4.69 7.07 -3.01
C CYS A 4 6.08 6.48 -2.76
N GLU A 5 7.06 7.34 -2.58
CA GLU A 5 8.46 6.94 -2.35
C GLU A 5 8.70 6.52 -0.90
N ASN A 6 7.91 7.06 0.04
CA ASN A 6 8.11 6.90 1.48
C ASN A 6 6.78 6.88 2.26
N GLN A 7 6.88 6.53 3.55
CA GLN A 7 5.71 6.40 4.42
C GLN A 7 5.00 7.73 4.68
N GLU A 8 5.73 8.85 4.68
CA GLU A 8 5.15 10.18 4.92
C GLU A 8 4.20 10.58 3.79
N GLU A 9 4.54 10.26 2.54
CA GLU A 9 3.68 10.48 1.39
C GLU A 9 2.43 9.60 1.44
N ILE A 10 2.59 8.31 1.77
CA ILE A 10 1.46 7.40 1.95
C ILE A 10 0.51 7.96 3.01
N ASP A 11 1.04 8.36 4.15
CA ASP A 11 0.27 8.90 5.26
C ASP A 11 -0.42 10.22 4.88
N TYR A 12 0.29 11.11 4.18
CA TYR A 12 -0.26 12.37 3.69
C TYR A 12 -1.47 12.14 2.77
N TYR A 13 -1.31 11.34 1.72
CA TYR A 13 -2.40 11.09 0.76
C TYR A 13 -3.53 10.29 1.39
N TRP A 14 -3.21 9.27 2.18
CA TRP A 14 -4.21 8.45 2.86
C TRP A 14 -5.09 9.31 3.77
N THR A 15 -4.48 10.14 4.61
CA THR A 15 -5.22 11.06 5.49
C THR A 15 -6.00 12.09 4.69
N LYS A 16 -5.41 12.70 3.65
CA LYS A 16 -6.07 13.72 2.83
C LYS A 16 -7.27 13.20 2.03
N LEU A 17 -7.27 11.93 1.67
CA LEU A 17 -8.36 11.35 0.90
C LEU A 17 -9.43 10.72 1.79
N THR A 18 -9.07 10.31 3.01
CA THR A 18 -10.03 9.78 4.00
C THR A 18 -10.64 10.85 4.90
N GLU A 19 -10.04 12.05 5.01
CA GLU A 19 -10.61 13.15 5.78
C GLU A 19 -11.98 13.59 5.23
N ASN A 20 -12.84 14.06 6.12
CA ASN A 20 -14.16 14.62 5.78
C ASN A 20 -15.11 13.67 5.04
N GLY A 21 -15.04 12.36 5.36
CA GLY A 21 -16.01 11.36 4.89
C GLY A 21 -15.51 10.45 3.77
N GLY A 22 -14.19 10.31 3.59
CA GLY A 22 -13.65 9.24 2.77
C GLY A 22 -13.64 7.89 3.49
N GLU A 23 -13.61 6.81 2.71
CA GLU A 23 -13.73 5.44 3.19
C GLU A 23 -12.44 4.67 2.87
N PRO A 24 -11.71 4.16 3.88
CA PRO A 24 -10.57 3.29 3.65
C PRO A 24 -11.00 1.94 3.07
N GLY A 25 -10.19 1.38 2.18
CA GLY A 25 -10.39 0.09 1.56
C GLY A 25 -9.17 -0.82 1.68
N PRO A 26 -9.22 -2.03 1.07
CA PRO A 26 -8.13 -3.00 1.11
C PRO A 26 -7.02 -2.67 0.10
N CYS A 27 -5.81 -3.18 0.34
CA CYS A 27 -4.70 -3.16 -0.62
C CYS A 27 -4.37 -1.76 -1.19
N GLY A 28 -4.34 -0.75 -0.31
CA GLY A 28 -4.06 0.64 -0.66
C GLY A 28 -5.23 1.38 -1.29
N TRP A 29 -6.37 0.73 -1.50
CA TRP A 29 -7.57 1.39 -2.02
C TRP A 29 -8.26 2.21 -0.96
N LEU A 30 -8.84 3.31 -1.38
CA LEU A 30 -9.75 4.13 -0.59
C LEU A 30 -10.69 4.88 -1.53
N LYS A 31 -11.77 5.40 -0.98
CA LYS A 31 -12.71 6.27 -1.69
C LYS A 31 -12.73 7.63 -1.00
N ASP A 32 -12.63 8.71 -1.75
CA ASP A 32 -12.72 10.05 -1.18
C ASP A 32 -14.17 10.46 -0.88
N ARG A 33 -14.35 11.63 -0.26
CA ARG A 33 -15.68 12.17 0.09
C ARG A 33 -16.62 12.39 -1.10
N TYR A 34 -16.10 12.40 -2.32
CA TYR A 34 -16.87 12.57 -3.55
C TYR A 34 -17.22 11.24 -4.21
N GLY A 35 -16.76 10.13 -3.64
CA GLY A 35 -16.97 8.80 -4.16
C GLY A 35 -15.93 8.36 -5.20
N VAL A 36 -14.85 9.11 -5.39
CA VAL A 36 -13.78 8.76 -6.33
C VAL A 36 -12.85 7.74 -5.68
N SER A 37 -12.55 6.66 -6.39
CA SER A 37 -11.65 5.61 -5.92
C SER A 37 -10.19 5.94 -6.24
N TRP A 38 -9.37 5.87 -5.21
CA TRP A 38 -7.94 6.08 -5.25
C TRP A 38 -7.22 4.83 -4.76
N GLN A 39 -6.00 4.62 -5.24
CA GLN A 39 -5.11 3.60 -4.71
C GLN A 39 -3.78 4.28 -4.42
N VAL A 40 -3.39 4.30 -3.14
CA VAL A 40 -2.13 4.84 -2.65
C VAL A 40 -1.18 3.66 -2.49
N ILE A 41 -0.10 3.62 -3.27
CA ILE A 41 0.79 2.45 -3.40
C ILE A 41 2.25 2.88 -3.26
N PRO A 42 3.11 2.12 -2.55
CA PRO A 42 4.55 2.35 -2.55
C PRO A 42 5.15 2.06 -3.93
N ASP A 43 6.11 2.87 -4.36
CA ASP A 43 6.78 2.72 -5.67
C ASP A 43 7.42 1.35 -5.85
N ARG A 44 8.02 0.85 -4.77
CA ARG A 44 8.77 -0.40 -4.76
C ARG A 44 7.88 -1.64 -4.66
N LEU A 45 6.57 -1.49 -4.47
CA LEU A 45 5.67 -2.63 -4.30
C LEU A 45 5.67 -3.53 -5.54
N ASP A 46 5.66 -2.95 -6.75
CA ASP A 46 5.63 -3.70 -8.01
C ASP A 46 6.90 -4.56 -8.19
N ASP A 47 8.07 -3.97 -7.89
CA ASP A 47 9.35 -4.69 -7.92
C ASP A 47 9.36 -5.85 -6.91
N MET A 48 8.78 -5.66 -5.72
CA MET A 48 8.76 -6.68 -4.67
C MET A 48 7.84 -7.86 -5.00
N ILE A 49 6.69 -7.61 -5.65
CA ILE A 49 5.74 -8.68 -6.03
C ILE A 49 6.12 -9.40 -7.32
N THR A 50 6.94 -8.76 -8.16
CA THR A 50 7.47 -9.34 -9.41
C THR A 50 8.89 -9.91 -9.24
N ASP A 51 9.40 -9.96 -8.01
CA ASP A 51 10.74 -10.47 -7.72
C ASP A 51 10.91 -11.92 -8.25
N PRO A 52 12.07 -12.24 -8.86
CA PRO A 52 12.34 -13.58 -9.39
C PRO A 52 12.38 -14.68 -8.32
N ASP A 53 12.55 -14.34 -7.03
CA ASP A 53 12.36 -15.26 -5.92
C ASP A 53 10.86 -15.35 -5.55
N PRO A 54 10.17 -16.45 -5.92
CA PRO A 54 8.74 -16.59 -5.68
C PRO A 54 8.41 -16.63 -4.19
N ALA A 55 9.35 -17.01 -3.32
CA ALA A 55 9.10 -17.03 -1.88
C ALA A 55 9.07 -15.60 -1.30
N LYS A 56 9.91 -14.69 -1.80
CA LYS A 56 9.86 -13.26 -1.43
C LYS A 56 8.58 -12.62 -1.92
N ALA A 57 8.28 -12.78 -3.22
CA ALA A 57 7.08 -12.24 -3.84
C ALA A 57 5.80 -12.73 -3.12
N ALA A 58 5.75 -14.02 -2.73
CA ALA A 58 4.62 -14.57 -2.00
C ALA A 58 4.45 -13.95 -0.60
N ARG A 59 5.53 -13.72 0.15
CA ARG A 59 5.46 -13.08 1.48
C ARG A 59 4.96 -11.65 1.39
N VAL A 60 5.47 -10.88 0.43
CA VAL A 60 5.01 -9.51 0.18
C VAL A 60 3.54 -9.51 -0.24
N THR A 61 3.16 -10.44 -1.13
CA THR A 61 1.76 -10.60 -1.56
C THR A 61 0.84 -10.86 -0.38
N GLN A 62 1.22 -11.79 0.50
CA GLN A 62 0.45 -12.11 1.69
C GLN A 62 0.34 -10.92 2.66
N ALA A 63 1.44 -10.18 2.86
CA ALA A 63 1.47 -9.02 3.74
C ALA A 63 0.56 -7.91 3.22
N PHE A 64 0.72 -7.53 1.95
CA PHE A 64 -0.02 -6.41 1.36
C PHE A 64 -1.52 -6.72 1.24
N MET A 65 -1.91 -7.99 1.01
CA MET A 65 -3.32 -8.42 0.98
C MET A 65 -4.04 -8.28 2.33
N ALA A 66 -3.30 -8.35 3.44
CA ALA A 66 -3.85 -8.14 4.78
C ALA A 66 -3.91 -6.65 5.19
N MET A 67 -3.34 -5.75 4.38
CA MET A 67 -3.25 -4.33 4.67
C MET A 67 -4.40 -3.55 4.03
N GLY A 68 -4.91 -2.56 4.76
CA GLY A 68 -5.71 -1.48 4.18
C GLY A 68 -4.77 -0.40 3.62
N LYS A 69 -4.21 0.41 4.53
CA LYS A 69 -3.10 1.33 4.23
C LYS A 69 -1.78 0.55 4.20
N PHE A 70 -0.93 0.81 3.20
CA PHE A 70 0.39 0.19 3.16
C PHE A 70 1.33 0.76 4.24
N ASP A 71 2.10 -0.16 4.81
CA ASP A 71 3.21 0.12 5.71
C ASP A 71 4.49 -0.39 5.03
N ILE A 72 5.35 0.54 4.62
CA ILE A 72 6.56 0.22 3.87
C ILE A 72 7.49 -0.65 4.72
N ALA A 73 7.62 -0.38 6.02
CA ALA A 73 8.50 -1.15 6.89
C ALA A 73 7.99 -2.58 7.07
N ALA A 74 6.67 -2.78 7.15
CA ALA A 74 6.08 -4.10 7.20
C ALA A 74 6.25 -4.87 5.88
N LEU A 75 6.13 -4.20 4.74
CA LEU A 75 6.42 -4.79 3.43
C LEU A 75 7.89 -5.18 3.30
N ASP A 76 8.81 -4.32 3.73
CA ASP A 76 10.26 -4.60 3.71
C ASP A 76 10.61 -5.79 4.60
N LYS A 77 10.01 -5.90 5.79
CA LYS A 77 10.17 -7.08 6.67
C LYS A 77 9.64 -8.35 6.03
N ALA A 78 8.44 -8.30 5.45
CA ALA A 78 7.86 -9.45 4.75
C ALA A 78 8.75 -9.90 3.58
N TYR A 79 9.31 -8.93 2.84
CA TYR A 79 10.24 -9.19 1.75
C TYR A 79 11.54 -9.84 2.26
N ALA A 80 12.13 -9.31 3.34
CA ALA A 80 13.29 -9.89 4.01
C ALA A 80 13.01 -11.28 4.62
N GLY A 81 11.76 -11.57 4.95
CA GLY A 81 11.34 -12.83 5.60
C GLY A 81 11.46 -12.81 7.13
N GLU A 82 11.34 -11.62 7.73
CA GLU A 82 11.40 -11.37 9.18
C GLU A 82 10.02 -11.30 9.85
#